data_AF-A0A3P8PKH8-F1
#
_entry.id   AF-A0A3P8PKH8-F1
#
_cell.length_a   1.000
_cell.length_b   1.000
_cell.length_c   1.000
_cell.angle_alpha   90.00
_cell.angle_beta   90.00
_cell.angle_gamma   90.00
#
_symmetry.space_group_name_H-M   'P 1'
#
loop_
_entity.id
_entity.type
_entity.pdbx_description
1 polymer ?
#
loop_
_entity_poly.entity_id
_entity_poly.type
_entity_poly.pdbx_seq_one_letter_code
_entity_poly.pdbx_strand_id
1 'polypeptide(L)'
;MMWGEIDPPVKTQPSLCETEDERKIEEIILPRRCDSSSSEDTHCVNAMLEAIAVSGVLVKSQQIGEAELTVQERREELLHQYRSRPLVFLERYHACLKPQHLSAFAHVSSDPRAQHYSKVIQRRAAGRTDRTRVRNQRYAALRALQKDGQYFSEEQMRMREPLLYEQYIGQYLTDEEVSSAMLDGAQGGPGEPGQGTGGLANLLLNSYQERLIQNRLQEEQEKEDGALEEEEDDDDYGQSEDQQKEWEPTPEEKALLREEFISQMHQRFLDGKDKDFNYRSVDENPDYDNLDIVNRDAEDKYFDDDDDEEEEEEEENMTE
;
A
#
# COMPACT_ATOMS: atom_id res chain seq x y z
N MET A 1 -12.87 -20.43 12.93
CA MET A 1 -14.10 -19.63 13.10
C MET A 1 -14.24 -18.71 11.91
N MET A 2 -15.46 -18.62 11.37
CA MET A 2 -15.81 -17.95 10.11
C MET A 2 -15.80 -16.43 10.28
N TRP A 3 -14.98 -15.73 9.50
CA TRP A 3 -15.09 -14.28 9.34
C TRP A 3 -16.09 -13.98 8.22
N GLY A 4 -17.03 -13.09 8.53
CA GLY A 4 -18.30 -12.89 7.81
C GLY A 4 -18.20 -12.54 6.33
N GLU A 5 -19.13 -13.11 5.57
CA GLU A 5 -19.43 -12.74 4.18
C GLU A 5 -19.94 -11.29 4.13
N ILE A 6 -19.35 -10.50 3.22
CA ILE A 6 -19.78 -9.12 2.95
C ILE A 6 -20.73 -9.17 1.75
N ASP A 7 -21.97 -8.71 1.95
CA ASP A 7 -22.99 -8.63 0.90
C ASP A 7 -22.63 -7.58 -0.18
N PRO A 8 -23.04 -7.78 -1.45
CA PRO A 8 -22.75 -6.84 -2.53
C PRO A 8 -23.58 -5.55 -2.47
N PRO A 9 -23.07 -4.43 -3.03
CA PRO A 9 -23.66 -3.10 -2.83
C PRO A 9 -24.99 -2.90 -3.55
N VAL A 10 -25.96 -2.31 -2.83
CA VAL A 10 -27.26 -1.88 -3.33
C VAL A 10 -27.11 -0.63 -4.21
N LYS A 11 -27.59 -0.71 -5.46
CA LYS A 11 -27.66 0.43 -6.39
C LYS A 11 -28.74 1.43 -5.94
N THR A 12 -28.33 2.64 -5.57
CA THR A 12 -29.26 3.76 -5.35
C THR A 12 -29.38 4.63 -6.61
N GLN A 13 -30.61 4.95 -7.01
CA GLN A 13 -30.94 5.83 -8.13
C GLN A 13 -30.90 7.32 -7.73
N PRO A 14 -30.73 8.25 -8.69
CA PRO A 14 -30.60 9.67 -8.39
C PRO A 14 -31.97 10.31 -8.18
N SER A 15 -32.15 11.13 -7.14
CA SER A 15 -33.34 11.96 -6.96
C SER A 15 -33.01 13.45 -7.03
N LEU A 16 -33.77 14.12 -7.91
CA LEU A 16 -33.80 15.53 -8.27
C LEU A 16 -33.83 16.52 -7.09
N CYS A 17 -33.16 17.65 -7.30
CA CYS A 17 -33.27 18.86 -6.51
C CYS A 17 -34.08 19.92 -7.31
N GLU A 18 -35.15 20.44 -6.72
CA GLU A 18 -35.86 21.69 -7.07
C GLU A 18 -36.11 22.39 -5.72
N THR A 19 -36.11 23.70 -5.49
CA THR A 19 -35.84 24.96 -6.21
C THR A 19 -35.91 26.05 -5.13
N GLU A 20 -35.20 27.16 -5.37
CA GLU A 20 -35.50 28.54 -4.92
C GLU A 20 -35.48 28.92 -3.42
N ASP A 21 -34.57 29.83 -3.07
CA ASP A 21 -34.95 31.05 -2.33
C ASP A 21 -33.85 32.15 -2.48
N GLU A 22 -34.10 33.10 -3.38
CA GLU A 22 -33.38 34.36 -3.51
C GLU A 22 -33.83 35.33 -2.41
N ARG A 23 -33.01 35.61 -1.38
CA ARG A 23 -33.12 36.87 -0.61
C ARG A 23 -31.77 37.40 -0.15
N LYS A 24 -31.24 38.34 -0.96
CA LYS A 24 -30.89 39.71 -0.56
C LYS A 24 -30.12 39.88 0.77
N ILE A 25 -28.78 39.91 0.68
CA ILE A 25 -27.93 40.71 1.57
C ILE A 25 -26.87 41.40 0.70
N GLU A 26 -27.27 42.53 0.10
CA GLU A 26 -26.35 43.61 -0.19
C GLU A 26 -26.32 44.48 1.07
N GLU A 27 -25.15 44.66 1.68
CA GLU A 27 -24.42 45.94 1.64
C GLU A 27 -23.33 45.98 2.74
N ILE A 28 -22.22 46.66 2.42
CA ILE A 28 -21.22 47.26 3.32
C ILE A 28 -20.07 46.35 3.81
N ILE A 29 -19.06 46.13 2.97
CA ILE A 29 -17.64 46.27 3.39
C ILE A 29 -16.85 46.97 2.27
N LEU A 30 -16.51 48.25 2.51
CA LEU A 30 -15.55 49.03 1.73
C LEU A 30 -14.12 48.45 1.85
N PRO A 31 -13.25 48.65 0.83
CA PRO A 31 -11.99 47.96 0.74
C PRO A 31 -10.98 48.52 1.75
N ARG A 32 -10.56 47.70 2.72
CA ARG A 32 -9.29 47.96 3.40
C ARG A 32 -8.17 47.67 2.41
N ARG A 33 -7.60 48.73 1.82
CA ARG A 33 -6.22 48.70 1.35
C ARG A 33 -5.33 48.41 2.55
N CYS A 34 -4.88 47.17 2.66
CA CYS A 34 -3.72 46.83 3.48
C CYS A 34 -2.49 46.85 2.57
N ASP A 35 -1.96 48.04 2.30
CA ASP A 35 -0.62 48.22 1.74
C ASP A 35 0.42 47.97 2.85
N SER A 36 0.68 46.70 3.13
CA SER A 36 1.85 46.24 3.90
C SER A 36 2.15 44.78 3.57
N SER A 37 2.33 44.41 2.30
CA SER A 37 2.92 43.10 1.99
C SER A 37 4.38 43.13 2.43
N SER A 38 4.76 42.32 3.41
CA SER A 38 6.17 42.11 3.69
C SER A 38 6.85 41.58 2.42
N SER A 39 8.13 41.90 2.22
CA SER A 39 8.90 41.39 1.07
C SER A 39 8.88 39.85 1.00
N GLU A 40 8.67 39.19 2.14
CA GLU A 40 8.68 37.73 2.30
C GLU A 40 7.36 37.10 1.81
N ASP A 41 6.22 37.73 2.07
CA ASP A 41 4.90 37.26 1.58
C ASP A 41 4.85 37.28 0.04
N THR A 42 5.42 38.33 -0.54
CA THR A 42 5.48 38.51 -1.99
C THR A 42 6.42 37.48 -2.63
N HIS A 43 7.54 37.17 -1.98
CA HIS A 43 8.47 36.15 -2.44
C HIS A 43 7.85 34.74 -2.39
N CYS A 44 7.14 34.40 -1.30
CA CYS A 44 6.49 33.08 -1.15
C CYS A 44 5.42 32.85 -2.21
N VAL A 45 4.56 33.85 -2.47
CA VAL A 45 3.53 33.78 -3.53
C VAL A 45 4.17 33.62 -4.91
N ASN A 46 5.23 34.38 -5.19
CA ASN A 46 5.93 34.31 -6.47
C ASN A 46 6.61 32.95 -6.70
N ALA A 47 7.23 32.37 -5.68
CA ALA A 47 7.85 31.05 -5.75
C ALA A 47 6.80 29.94 -5.94
N MET A 48 5.65 30.05 -5.28
CA MET A 48 4.52 29.13 -5.44
C MET A 48 3.98 29.13 -6.88
N LEU A 49 3.75 30.31 -7.45
CA LEU A 49 3.21 30.44 -8.80
C LEU A 49 4.18 29.90 -9.86
N GLU A 50 5.48 30.14 -9.69
CA GLU A 50 6.51 29.59 -10.56
C GLU A 50 6.51 28.06 -10.55
N ALA A 51 6.41 27.46 -9.35
CA ALA A 51 6.38 26.01 -9.21
C ALA A 51 5.19 25.36 -9.95
N ILE A 52 4.00 25.98 -9.90
CA ILE A 52 2.80 25.49 -10.61
C ILE A 52 2.89 25.79 -12.11
N ALA A 53 3.47 26.92 -12.51
CA ALA A 53 3.62 27.25 -13.92
C ALA A 53 4.48 26.20 -14.65
N VAL A 54 5.52 25.69 -14.00
CA VAL A 54 6.44 24.67 -14.54
C VAL A 54 5.94 23.23 -14.38
N SER A 55 4.98 22.96 -13.48
CA SER A 55 4.52 21.58 -13.19
C SER A 55 3.68 20.92 -14.29
N GLY A 56 3.42 21.61 -15.40
CA GLY A 56 2.65 21.08 -16.54
C GLY A 56 1.15 20.95 -16.29
N VAL A 57 0.62 21.41 -15.15
CA VAL A 57 -0.81 21.34 -14.85
C VAL A 57 -1.62 22.28 -15.76
N LEU A 58 -2.85 21.89 -16.07
CA LEU A 58 -3.79 22.72 -16.82
C LEU A 58 -4.20 23.95 -16.00
N VAL A 59 -3.72 25.13 -16.41
CA VAL A 59 -4.05 26.42 -15.76
C VAL A 59 -5.36 27.00 -16.31
N LYS A 60 -5.62 26.75 -17.59
CA LYS A 60 -6.77 27.28 -18.35
C LYS A 60 -7.18 26.27 -19.42
N SER A 61 -8.49 26.10 -19.63
CA SER A 61 -9.01 25.30 -20.74
C SER A 61 -8.65 25.96 -22.07
N GLN A 62 -7.81 25.30 -22.87
CA GLN A 62 -7.39 25.75 -24.20
C GLN A 62 -8.14 24.94 -25.26
N GLN A 63 -8.59 25.60 -26.33
CA GLN A 63 -9.22 24.91 -27.46
C GLN A 63 -8.18 24.27 -28.37
N ILE A 64 -8.59 23.22 -29.10
CA ILE A 64 -7.74 22.57 -30.11
C ILE A 64 -7.34 23.61 -31.17
N GLY A 65 -6.03 23.91 -31.25
CA GLY A 65 -5.47 24.88 -32.18
C GLY A 65 -5.02 26.22 -31.56
N GLU A 66 -5.24 26.42 -30.26
CA GLU A 66 -4.65 27.55 -29.52
C GLU A 66 -3.17 27.29 -29.24
N ALA A 67 -2.36 28.36 -29.23
CA ALA A 67 -0.95 28.27 -28.88
C ALA A 67 -0.80 27.92 -27.40
N GLU A 68 0.17 27.06 -27.08
CA GLU A 68 0.50 26.74 -25.68
C GLU A 68 0.88 28.02 -24.93
N LEU A 69 0.20 28.28 -23.81
CA LEU A 69 0.50 29.42 -22.94
C LEU A 69 1.96 29.37 -22.50
N THR A 70 2.66 30.48 -22.67
CA THR A 70 4.01 30.66 -22.14
C THR A 70 4.02 30.57 -20.61
N VAL A 71 5.18 30.26 -20.02
CA VAL A 71 5.33 30.20 -18.55
C VAL A 71 4.89 31.52 -17.89
N GLN A 72 5.14 32.65 -18.55
CA GLN A 72 4.76 33.98 -18.07
C GLN A 72 3.23 34.18 -18.08
N GLU A 73 2.55 33.81 -19.17
CA GLU A 73 1.09 33.92 -19.27
C GLU A 73 0.39 32.97 -18.30
N ARG A 74 0.94 31.76 -18.10
CA ARG A 74 0.47 30.80 -17.08
C ARG A 74 0.56 31.41 -15.69
N ARG A 75 1.66 32.08 -15.37
CA ARG A 75 1.87 32.74 -14.08
C ARG A 75 0.87 33.88 -13.85
N GLU A 76 0.58 34.68 -14.87
CA GLU A 76 -0.39 35.78 -14.78
C GLU A 76 -1.81 35.26 -14.50
N GLU A 77 -2.23 34.21 -15.20
CA GLU A 77 -3.52 33.56 -14.97
C GLU A 77 -3.60 32.93 -13.57
N LEU A 78 -2.55 32.24 -13.12
CA LEU A 78 -2.48 31.68 -11.76
C LEU A 78 -2.56 32.78 -10.69
N LEU A 79 -1.88 33.91 -10.88
CA LEU A 79 -1.94 35.05 -9.97
C LEU A 79 -3.36 35.62 -9.89
N HIS A 80 -4.05 35.70 -11.03
CA HIS A 80 -5.45 36.14 -11.08
C HIS A 80 -6.38 35.19 -10.32
N GLN A 81 -6.24 33.88 -10.52
CA GLN A 81 -7.02 32.85 -9.81
C GLN A 81 -6.75 32.87 -8.30
N TYR A 82 -5.50 33.03 -7.89
CA TYR A 82 -5.11 33.12 -6.48
C TYR A 82 -5.72 34.34 -5.79
N ARG A 83 -5.68 35.52 -6.43
CA ARG A 83 -6.24 36.77 -5.87
C ARG A 83 -7.76 36.78 -5.81
N SER A 84 -8.42 36.16 -6.79
CA SER A 84 -9.88 36.13 -6.86
C SER A 84 -10.46 35.09 -5.91
N ARG A 85 -9.94 33.86 -5.90
CA ARG A 85 -10.47 32.73 -5.15
C ARG A 85 -9.35 31.85 -4.60
N PRO A 86 -8.66 32.27 -3.53
CA PRO A 86 -7.51 31.55 -2.97
C PRO A 86 -7.84 30.12 -2.50
N LEU A 87 -9.06 29.88 -1.99
CA LEU A 87 -9.49 28.55 -1.55
C LEU A 87 -9.70 27.58 -2.72
N VAL A 88 -10.30 28.03 -3.82
CA VAL A 88 -10.50 27.22 -5.03
C VAL A 88 -9.17 26.96 -5.72
N PHE A 89 -8.27 27.94 -5.68
CA PHE A 89 -6.90 27.78 -6.14
C PHE A 89 -6.18 26.68 -5.36
N LEU A 90 -6.28 26.68 -4.03
CA LEU A 90 -5.67 25.66 -3.18
C LEU A 90 -6.23 24.27 -3.49
N GLU A 91 -7.55 24.12 -3.61
CA GLU A 91 -8.22 22.86 -3.99
C GLU A 91 -7.80 22.34 -5.38
N ARG A 92 -7.55 23.21 -6.35
CA ARG A 92 -7.15 22.76 -7.70
C ARG A 92 -5.67 22.40 -7.79
N TYR A 93 -4.82 23.14 -7.09
CA TYR A 93 -3.37 23.07 -7.28
C TYR A 93 -2.62 22.45 -6.09
N HIS A 94 -3.30 21.98 -5.04
CA HIS A 94 -2.65 21.35 -3.88
C HIS A 94 -1.68 20.23 -4.27
N ALA A 95 -1.93 19.55 -5.40
CA ALA A 95 -1.10 18.45 -5.83
C ALA A 95 0.34 18.85 -6.20
N CYS A 96 0.54 20.08 -6.66
CA CYS A 96 1.84 20.63 -7.05
C CYS A 96 2.48 21.52 -5.97
N LEU A 97 1.75 21.77 -4.87
CA LEU A 97 2.22 22.61 -3.79
C LEU A 97 3.16 21.86 -2.84
N LYS A 98 4.14 22.59 -2.33
CA LYS A 98 5.09 22.15 -1.29
C LYS A 98 4.76 22.83 0.03
N PRO A 99 5.20 22.29 1.19
CA PRO A 99 4.96 22.90 2.50
C PRO A 99 5.46 24.34 2.60
N GLN A 100 6.53 24.68 1.88
CA GLN A 100 7.11 26.03 1.81
C GLN A 100 6.13 27.07 1.22
N HIS A 101 5.14 26.64 0.45
CA HIS A 101 4.16 27.52 -0.18
C HIS A 101 2.93 27.78 0.71
N LEU A 102 2.78 27.07 1.83
CA LEU A 102 1.62 27.21 2.72
C LEU A 102 1.58 28.59 3.40
N SER A 103 2.73 29.24 3.58
CA SER A 103 2.82 30.61 4.10
C SER A 103 2.02 31.61 3.25
N ALA A 104 1.90 31.39 1.95
CA ALA A 104 1.08 32.23 1.07
C ALA A 104 -0.39 32.25 1.52
N PHE A 105 -0.91 31.14 2.04
CA PHE A 105 -2.31 30.99 2.46
C PHE A 105 -2.57 31.39 3.92
N ALA A 106 -1.62 32.04 4.60
CA ALA A 106 -1.80 32.49 5.99
C ALA A 106 -3.08 33.32 6.19
N HIS A 107 -3.46 34.12 5.18
CA HIS A 107 -4.64 34.97 5.16
C HIS A 107 -5.98 34.22 5.08
N VAL A 108 -5.99 32.94 4.69
CA VAL A 108 -7.19 32.06 4.66
C VAL A 108 -7.09 30.88 5.61
N SER A 109 -6.08 30.85 6.49
CA SER A 109 -5.78 29.73 7.38
C SER A 109 -6.88 29.42 8.41
N SER A 110 -7.78 30.37 8.67
CA SER A 110 -8.94 30.17 9.55
C SER A 110 -10.03 29.29 8.92
N ASP A 111 -10.05 29.13 7.60
CA ASP A 111 -11.05 28.32 6.91
C ASP A 111 -10.73 26.82 7.04
N PRO A 112 -11.70 25.96 7.39
CA PRO A 112 -11.49 24.52 7.51
C PRO A 112 -10.93 23.86 6.25
N ARG A 113 -11.30 24.35 5.05
CA ARG A 113 -10.77 23.83 3.77
C ARG A 113 -9.28 24.13 3.65
N ALA A 114 -8.85 25.32 4.02
CA ALA A 114 -7.43 25.69 3.99
C ALA A 114 -6.62 24.83 4.96
N GLN A 115 -7.17 24.54 6.14
CA GLN A 115 -6.54 23.64 7.12
C GLN A 115 -6.44 22.21 6.59
N HIS A 116 -7.51 21.69 6.00
CA HIS A 116 -7.53 20.35 5.39
C HIS A 116 -6.44 20.20 4.32
N TYR A 117 -6.42 21.08 3.31
CA TYR A 117 -5.44 21.00 2.24
C TYR A 117 -4.01 21.27 2.72
N SER A 118 -3.82 22.10 3.75
CA SER A 118 -2.51 22.28 4.39
C SER A 118 -2.00 20.99 5.02
N LYS A 119 -2.86 20.26 5.75
CA LYS A 119 -2.55 18.93 6.30
C LYS A 119 -2.23 17.93 5.17
N VAL A 120 -3.00 17.92 4.08
CA VAL A 120 -2.76 17.05 2.92
C VAL A 120 -1.38 17.30 2.29
N ILE A 121 -1.01 18.57 2.08
CA ILE A 121 0.29 18.96 1.50
C ILE A 121 1.44 18.57 2.44
N GLN A 122 1.28 18.79 3.75
CA GLN A 122 2.29 18.40 4.75
C GLN A 122 2.47 16.87 4.81
N ARG A 123 1.38 16.09 4.85
CA ARG A 123 1.43 14.62 4.85
C ARG A 123 2.13 14.08 3.61
N ARG A 124 1.81 14.63 2.42
CA ARG A 124 2.47 14.27 1.17
C ARG A 124 3.97 14.56 1.20
N ALA A 125 4.36 15.72 1.69
CA ALA A 125 5.76 16.13 1.74
C ALA A 125 6.57 15.39 2.82
N ALA A 126 5.92 14.92 3.88
CA ALA A 126 6.55 14.09 4.90
C ALA A 126 7.02 12.73 4.36
N GLY A 127 6.65 12.37 3.11
CA GLY A 127 7.15 11.16 2.46
C GLY A 127 6.79 9.89 3.21
N ARG A 128 5.84 9.95 4.16
CA ARG A 128 5.18 8.75 4.66
C ARG A 128 4.41 8.22 3.46
N THR A 129 5.03 7.32 2.69
CA THR A 129 4.29 6.25 2.03
C THR A 129 3.36 5.77 3.12
N ASP A 130 2.08 6.00 2.92
CA ASP A 130 1.10 5.67 3.92
C ASP A 130 1.20 4.14 4.07
N ARG A 131 1.99 3.69 5.05
CA ARG A 131 2.41 2.28 5.19
C ARG A 131 1.15 1.44 5.28
N THR A 132 0.13 1.99 5.92
CA THR A 132 -1.24 1.51 5.96
C THR A 132 -1.84 1.45 4.56
N ARG A 133 -1.86 2.54 3.77
CA ARG A 133 -2.36 2.50 2.39
C ARG A 133 -1.67 1.45 1.51
N VAL A 134 -0.34 1.39 1.53
CA VAL A 134 0.44 0.41 0.74
C VAL A 134 0.14 -1.01 1.21
N ARG A 135 0.08 -1.24 2.53
CA ARG A 135 -0.28 -2.54 3.10
C ARG A 135 -1.71 -2.93 2.74
N ASN A 136 -2.65 -1.98 2.72
CA ASN A 136 -4.06 -2.19 2.37
C ASN A 136 -4.22 -2.51 0.87
N GLN A 137 -3.49 -1.80 -0.01
CA GLN A 137 -3.44 -2.11 -1.45
C GLN A 137 -2.86 -3.49 -1.71
N ARG A 138 -1.73 -3.81 -1.08
CA ARG A 138 -1.12 -5.15 -1.17
C ARG A 138 -2.04 -6.21 -0.59
N TYR A 139 -2.79 -5.93 0.48
CA TYR A 139 -3.77 -6.87 1.00
C TYR A 139 -4.91 -7.16 0.01
N ALA A 140 -5.42 -6.13 -0.68
CA ALA A 140 -6.40 -6.31 -1.75
C ALA A 140 -5.83 -7.16 -2.90
N ALA A 141 -4.59 -6.91 -3.31
CA ALA A 141 -3.91 -7.73 -4.32
C ALA A 141 -3.68 -9.18 -3.83
N LEU A 142 -3.27 -9.37 -2.58
CA LEU A 142 -3.09 -10.69 -1.97
C LEU A 142 -4.38 -11.51 -2.02
N ARG A 143 -5.54 -10.89 -1.71
CA ARG A 143 -6.85 -11.55 -1.80
C ARG A 143 -7.22 -11.91 -3.25
N ALA A 144 -6.92 -11.03 -4.21
CA ALA A 144 -7.13 -11.34 -5.62
C ALA A 144 -6.27 -12.54 -6.06
N LEU A 145 -4.99 -12.55 -5.69
CA LEU A 145 -4.04 -13.63 -6.02
C LEU A 145 -4.40 -14.96 -5.34
N GLN A 146 -4.94 -14.93 -4.11
CA GLN A 146 -5.47 -16.11 -3.43
C GLN A 146 -6.68 -16.69 -4.18
N LYS A 147 -7.56 -15.82 -4.68
CA LYS A 147 -8.74 -16.24 -5.45
C LYS A 147 -8.36 -16.87 -6.79
N ASP A 148 -7.34 -16.32 -7.46
CA ASP A 148 -6.80 -16.87 -8.71
C ASP A 148 -6.07 -18.20 -8.48
N GLY A 149 -5.51 -18.43 -7.29
CA GLY A 149 -4.96 -19.71 -6.84
C GLY A 149 -3.61 -20.11 -7.44
N GLN A 150 -3.10 -19.37 -8.42
CA GLN A 150 -1.83 -19.69 -9.09
C GLN A 150 -0.62 -19.22 -8.28
N TYR A 151 -0.63 -17.95 -7.87
CA TYR A 151 0.53 -17.31 -7.23
C TYR A 151 0.88 -17.92 -5.88
N PHE A 152 -0.13 -18.13 -5.02
CA PHE A 152 0.03 -18.75 -3.71
C PHE A 152 -0.19 -20.28 -3.75
N SER A 153 0.01 -20.92 -4.91
CA SER A 153 0.12 -22.38 -4.95
C SER A 153 1.41 -22.82 -4.25
N GLU A 154 1.37 -23.98 -3.59
CA GLU A 154 2.53 -24.52 -2.85
C GLU A 154 3.77 -24.61 -3.76
N GLU A 155 3.60 -25.09 -4.99
CA GLU A 155 4.68 -25.17 -5.98
C GLU A 155 5.30 -23.80 -6.31
N GLN A 156 4.46 -22.77 -6.52
CA GLN A 156 4.96 -21.42 -6.80
C GLN A 156 5.62 -20.79 -5.58
N MET A 157 5.16 -21.10 -4.37
CA MET A 157 5.81 -20.63 -3.15
C MET A 157 7.16 -21.31 -2.94
N ARG A 158 7.23 -22.64 -3.14
CA ARG A 158 8.47 -23.43 -3.10
C ARG A 158 9.53 -22.94 -4.08
N MET A 159 9.14 -22.62 -5.32
CA MET A 159 10.04 -22.07 -6.33
C MET A 159 10.64 -20.71 -5.94
N ARG A 160 9.86 -19.85 -5.26
CA ARG A 160 10.26 -18.48 -4.90
C ARG A 160 11.07 -18.41 -3.61
N GLU A 161 10.71 -19.22 -2.61
CA GLU A 161 11.30 -19.23 -1.27
C GLU A 161 11.63 -20.69 -0.87
N PRO A 162 12.67 -21.28 -1.49
CA PRO A 162 12.99 -22.70 -1.29
C PRO A 162 13.48 -23.00 0.12
N LEU A 163 14.32 -22.14 0.73
CA LEU A 163 14.79 -22.33 2.10
C LEU A 163 13.64 -22.36 3.11
N LEU A 164 12.71 -21.41 2.97
CA LEU A 164 11.53 -21.33 3.84
C LEU A 164 10.63 -22.57 3.67
N TYR A 165 10.47 -23.06 2.44
CA TYR A 165 9.74 -24.29 2.18
C TYR A 165 10.40 -25.49 2.86
N GLU A 166 11.72 -25.61 2.77
CA GLU A 166 12.48 -26.70 3.38
C GLU A 166 12.31 -26.71 4.91
N GLN A 167 12.43 -25.55 5.56
CA GLN A 167 12.32 -25.39 7.01
C GLN A 167 10.93 -25.76 7.55
N TYR A 168 9.85 -25.46 6.82
CA TYR A 168 8.48 -25.69 7.32
C TYR A 168 7.84 -26.98 6.79
N ILE A 169 8.15 -27.40 5.57
CA ILE A 169 7.47 -28.49 4.88
C ILE A 169 8.46 -29.56 4.43
N GLY A 170 9.49 -29.16 3.67
CA GLY A 170 10.38 -30.06 2.94
C GLY A 170 11.03 -31.12 3.83
N GLN A 171 11.61 -30.72 4.96
CA GLN A 171 12.30 -31.62 5.89
C GLN A 171 11.39 -32.67 6.56
N TYR A 172 10.07 -32.48 6.51
CA TYR A 172 9.08 -33.36 7.12
C TYR A 172 8.31 -34.21 6.10
N LEU A 173 8.64 -34.11 4.81
CA LEU A 173 8.05 -34.95 3.78
C LEU A 173 8.68 -36.33 3.79
N THR A 174 7.84 -37.35 3.74
CA THR A 174 8.29 -38.74 3.54
C THR A 174 8.61 -39.01 2.08
N ASP A 175 9.47 -40.00 1.81
CA ASP A 175 9.80 -40.42 0.44
C ASP A 175 8.55 -40.80 -0.39
N GLU A 176 7.51 -41.34 0.26
CA GLU A 176 6.23 -41.67 -0.34
C GLU A 176 5.44 -40.41 -0.73
N GLU A 177 5.40 -39.40 0.15
CA GLU A 177 4.77 -38.11 -0.13
C GLU A 177 5.48 -37.38 -1.27
N VAL A 178 6.83 -37.33 -1.27
CA VAL A 178 7.62 -36.72 -2.35
C VAL A 178 7.39 -37.43 -3.69
N SER A 179 7.41 -38.77 -3.68
CA SER A 179 7.16 -39.57 -4.88
C SER A 179 5.75 -39.36 -5.43
N SER A 180 4.75 -39.26 -4.55
CA SER A 180 3.37 -38.98 -4.96
C SER A 180 3.21 -37.58 -5.56
N ALA A 181 3.85 -36.56 -4.97
CA ALA A 181 3.83 -35.19 -5.49
C ALA A 181 4.48 -35.07 -6.89
N MET A 182 5.57 -35.79 -7.14
CA MET A 182 6.20 -35.85 -8.47
C MET A 182 5.31 -36.50 -9.53
N LEU A 183 4.46 -37.46 -9.13
CA LEU A 183 3.49 -38.11 -10.02
C LEU A 183 2.25 -37.24 -10.26
N ASP A 184 1.80 -36.51 -9.24
CA ASP A 184 0.61 -35.65 -9.32
C ASP A 184 0.89 -34.35 -10.09
N GLY A 185 2.12 -33.81 -10.01
CA GLY A 185 2.58 -32.70 -10.84
C GLY A 185 2.63 -32.98 -12.34
N ALA A 186 2.48 -34.25 -12.76
CA ALA A 186 2.31 -34.64 -14.17
C ALA A 186 0.85 -34.57 -14.65
N GLN A 187 -0.12 -34.43 -13.74
CA GLN A 187 -1.54 -34.23 -14.02
C GLN A 187 -1.93 -32.79 -13.69
N GLY A 188 -1.57 -31.85 -14.57
CA GLY A 188 -2.02 -30.46 -14.42
C GLY A 188 -3.55 -30.35 -14.46
N GLY A 189 -4.12 -29.82 -13.37
CA GLY A 189 -5.37 -29.04 -13.31
C GLY A 189 -6.70 -29.70 -13.74
N PRO A 190 -7.80 -29.55 -12.97
CA PRO A 190 -9.13 -29.95 -13.40
C PRO A 190 -9.68 -28.96 -14.43
N GLY A 191 -9.29 -29.10 -15.70
CA GLY A 191 -9.73 -28.14 -16.71
C GLY A 191 -9.21 -28.37 -18.13
N GLU A 192 -9.34 -29.59 -18.67
CA GLU A 192 -9.72 -29.86 -20.08
C GLU A 192 -9.41 -31.33 -20.43
N PRO A 193 -10.41 -32.16 -20.80
CA PRO A 193 -10.17 -33.53 -21.25
C PRO A 193 -9.68 -33.49 -22.70
N GLY A 194 -8.38 -33.26 -22.92
CA GLY A 194 -7.90 -33.13 -24.31
C GLY A 194 -6.41 -33.02 -24.62
N GLN A 195 -5.49 -32.90 -23.67
CA GLN A 195 -4.05 -32.84 -23.99
C GLN A 195 -3.24 -33.85 -23.20
N GLY A 196 -2.83 -34.89 -23.92
CA GLY A 196 -2.11 -36.02 -23.37
C GLY A 196 -0.71 -35.66 -22.86
N THR A 197 -0.33 -36.44 -21.84
CA THR A 197 1.01 -36.93 -21.58
C THR A 197 2.06 -35.86 -21.24
N GLY A 198 2.39 -35.77 -19.95
CA GLY A 198 3.70 -35.32 -19.50
C GLY A 198 4.79 -36.20 -20.14
N GLY A 199 5.21 -35.83 -21.35
CA GLY A 199 6.24 -36.54 -22.10
C GLY A 199 7.63 -36.30 -21.50
N LEU A 200 8.64 -36.93 -22.10
CA LEU A 200 10.05 -36.74 -21.72
C LEU A 200 10.45 -35.26 -21.61
N ALA A 201 9.89 -34.38 -22.45
CA ALA A 201 10.12 -32.94 -22.39
C ALA A 201 9.67 -32.31 -21.05
N ASN A 202 8.49 -32.70 -20.55
CA ASN A 202 7.99 -32.23 -19.25
C ASN A 202 8.90 -32.71 -18.11
N LEU A 203 9.32 -33.97 -18.15
CA LEU A 203 10.26 -34.52 -17.17
C LEU A 203 11.62 -33.80 -17.20
N LEU A 204 12.13 -33.49 -18.40
CA LEU A 204 13.38 -32.72 -18.54
C LEU A 204 13.23 -31.30 -18.00
N LEU A 205 12.12 -30.62 -18.29
CA LEU A 205 11.83 -29.28 -17.76
C LEU A 205 11.72 -29.29 -16.24
N ASN A 206 10.95 -30.23 -15.68
CA ASN A 206 10.80 -30.39 -14.23
C ASN A 206 12.14 -30.71 -13.57
N SER A 207 12.96 -31.60 -14.14
CA SER A 207 14.29 -31.93 -13.60
C SER A 207 15.26 -30.75 -13.61
N TYR A 208 15.13 -29.86 -14.59
CA TYR A 208 15.93 -28.65 -14.67
C TYR A 208 15.45 -27.61 -13.65
N GLN A 209 14.14 -27.42 -13.53
CA GLN A 209 13.54 -26.55 -12.50
C GLN A 209 13.94 -27.02 -11.10
N GLU A 210 13.78 -28.32 -10.80
CA GLU A 210 14.17 -28.90 -9.51
C GLU A 210 15.66 -28.65 -9.21
N ARG A 211 16.54 -28.77 -10.21
CA ARG A 211 17.96 -28.44 -10.04
C ARG A 211 18.19 -26.97 -9.70
N LEU A 212 17.42 -26.05 -10.30
CA LEU A 212 17.52 -24.62 -9.96
C LEU A 212 17.07 -24.36 -8.53
N ILE A 213 15.99 -25.00 -8.08
CA ILE A 213 15.50 -24.92 -6.70
C ILE A 213 16.60 -25.41 -5.75
N GLN A 214 17.14 -26.61 -6.00
CA GLN A 214 18.17 -27.22 -5.15
C GLN A 214 19.44 -26.38 -5.06
N ASN A 215 19.92 -25.83 -6.18
CA ASN A 215 21.09 -24.96 -6.17
C ASN A 215 20.83 -23.69 -5.34
N ARG A 216 19.64 -23.08 -5.47
CA ARG A 216 19.27 -21.89 -4.71
C ARG A 216 19.12 -22.20 -3.22
N LEU A 217 18.49 -23.33 -2.89
CA LEU A 217 18.36 -23.82 -1.52
C LEU A 217 19.74 -23.99 -0.88
N GLN A 218 20.67 -24.65 -1.58
CA GLN A 218 22.03 -24.87 -1.08
C GLN A 218 22.76 -23.55 -0.83
N GLU A 219 22.70 -22.60 -1.77
CA GLU A 219 23.33 -21.28 -1.60
C GLU A 219 22.73 -20.51 -0.40
N GLU A 220 21.42 -20.60 -0.20
CA GLU A 220 20.73 -19.97 0.93
C GLU A 220 21.10 -20.62 2.28
N GLN A 221 21.23 -21.95 2.33
CA GLN A 221 21.70 -22.69 3.53
C GLN A 221 23.15 -22.36 3.86
N GLU A 222 24.07 -22.42 2.89
CA GLU A 222 25.49 -22.09 3.11
C GLU A 222 25.66 -20.66 3.65
N LYS A 223 24.79 -19.74 3.25
CA LYS A 223 24.78 -18.36 3.74
C LYS A 223 24.24 -18.24 5.17
N GLU A 224 23.21 -19.00 5.53
CA GLU A 224 22.65 -19.04 6.88
C GLU A 224 23.67 -19.65 7.85
N ASP A 225 24.28 -20.78 7.47
CA ASP A 225 25.34 -21.44 8.24
C ASP A 225 26.55 -20.52 8.44
N GLY A 226 27.01 -19.86 7.37
CA GLY A 226 28.10 -18.90 7.47
C GLY A 226 27.78 -17.68 8.35
N ALA A 227 26.52 -17.25 8.42
CA ALA A 227 26.11 -16.18 9.33
C ALA A 227 26.08 -16.64 10.80
N LEU A 228 25.65 -17.87 11.06
CA LEU A 228 25.69 -18.47 12.40
C LEU A 228 27.13 -18.65 12.89
N GLU A 229 28.04 -19.15 12.03
CA GLU A 229 29.46 -19.30 12.35
C GLU A 229 30.14 -17.95 12.68
N GLU A 230 29.70 -16.84 12.07
CA GLU A 230 30.19 -15.48 12.38
C GLU A 230 29.62 -14.91 13.69
N GLU A 231 28.49 -15.42 14.18
CA GLU A 231 27.83 -15.00 15.43
C GLU A 231 28.26 -15.82 16.66
N GLU A 232 28.81 -17.02 16.47
CA GLU A 232 29.32 -17.94 17.52
C GLU A 232 30.70 -17.55 18.11
N ASP A 233 30.94 -16.25 18.31
CA ASP A 233 32.18 -15.73 18.94
C ASP A 233 31.88 -15.15 20.34
N ASP A 234 31.13 -15.88 21.19
CA ASP A 234 31.20 -15.83 22.67
C ASP A 234 30.37 -16.97 23.32
N ASP A 235 30.99 -17.69 24.25
CA ASP A 235 30.41 -18.60 25.27
C ASP A 235 29.84 -19.98 24.87
N ASP A 236 30.76 -20.96 24.76
CA ASP A 236 30.56 -22.41 24.89
C ASP A 236 29.75 -22.80 26.15
N TYR A 237 28.50 -23.23 25.96
CA TYR A 237 27.85 -24.22 26.80
C TYR A 237 27.03 -25.19 25.95
N GLY A 238 27.64 -26.33 25.63
CA GLY A 238 27.08 -27.43 24.84
C GLY A 238 25.62 -27.80 25.15
N GLN A 239 24.71 -27.32 24.30
CA GLN A 239 23.38 -27.85 24.15
C GLN A 239 23.41 -28.85 22.98
N SER A 240 23.27 -30.13 23.32
CA SER A 240 23.29 -31.28 22.39
C SER A 240 22.38 -31.07 21.17
N GLU A 241 22.95 -30.69 20.02
CA GLU A 241 22.28 -30.58 18.71
C GLU A 241 21.56 -31.88 18.27
N ASP A 242 21.94 -33.02 18.84
CA ASP A 242 21.40 -34.34 18.49
C ASP A 242 19.90 -34.55 18.83
N GLN A 243 19.25 -33.64 19.57
CA GLN A 243 17.83 -33.81 19.95
C GLN A 243 16.82 -33.15 18.99
N GLN A 244 17.25 -32.27 18.09
CA GLN A 244 16.33 -31.65 17.11
C GLN A 244 16.13 -32.51 15.84
N LYS A 245 17.05 -33.42 15.54
CA LYS A 245 17.08 -34.19 14.28
C LYS A 245 16.15 -35.41 14.23
N GLU A 246 15.51 -35.79 15.34
CA GLU A 246 14.69 -37.01 15.43
C GLU A 246 13.25 -36.73 15.90
N TRP A 247 12.75 -35.51 15.66
CA TRP A 247 11.32 -35.23 15.85
C TRP A 247 10.60 -35.29 14.51
N GLU A 248 9.72 -36.29 14.35
CA GLU A 248 8.78 -36.38 13.24
C GLU A 248 7.44 -35.75 13.66
N PRO A 249 7.01 -34.63 13.04
CA PRO A 249 5.74 -34.03 13.38
C PRO A 249 4.58 -34.96 13.04
N THR A 250 3.59 -35.00 13.93
CA THR A 250 2.31 -35.64 13.68
C THR A 250 1.63 -35.02 12.45
N PRO A 251 0.69 -35.72 11.79
CA PRO A 251 -0.02 -35.16 10.64
C PRO A 251 -0.75 -33.85 10.95
N GLU A 252 -1.21 -33.65 12.19
CA GLU A 252 -1.83 -32.40 12.64
C GLU A 252 -0.78 -31.27 12.73
N GLU A 253 0.40 -31.55 13.30
CA GLU A 253 1.51 -30.59 13.35
C GLU A 253 2.04 -30.25 11.96
N LYS A 254 2.13 -31.22 11.04
CA LYS A 254 2.46 -30.96 9.63
C LYS A 254 1.45 -30.03 8.97
N ALA A 255 0.17 -30.10 9.34
CA ALA A 255 -0.85 -29.17 8.82
C ALA A 255 -0.63 -27.75 9.36
N LEU A 256 -0.33 -27.61 10.66
CA LEU A 256 -0.01 -26.33 11.27
C LEU A 256 1.25 -25.69 10.65
N LEU A 257 2.31 -26.47 10.46
CA LEU A 257 3.54 -26.00 9.81
C LEU A 257 3.29 -25.51 8.37
N ARG A 258 2.40 -26.19 7.62
CA ARG A 258 1.96 -25.71 6.30
C ARG A 258 1.19 -24.39 6.39
N GLU A 259 0.31 -24.24 7.37
CA GLU A 259 -0.42 -22.98 7.60
C GLU A 259 0.52 -21.83 8.00
N GLU A 260 1.55 -22.12 8.80
CA GLU A 260 2.59 -21.17 9.17
C GLU A 260 3.44 -20.74 7.98
N PHE A 261 3.85 -21.69 7.15
CA PHE A 261 4.54 -21.41 5.88
C PHE A 261 3.73 -20.45 5.00
N ILE A 262 2.45 -20.76 4.79
CA ILE A 262 1.54 -19.93 4.00
C ILE A 262 1.41 -18.52 4.63
N SER A 263 1.29 -18.46 5.95
CA SER A 263 1.19 -17.19 6.68
C SER A 263 2.45 -16.34 6.54
N GLN A 264 3.64 -16.95 6.62
CA GLN A 264 4.91 -16.26 6.39
C GLN A 264 5.00 -15.74 4.95
N MET A 265 4.61 -16.54 3.96
CA MET A 265 4.55 -16.10 2.56
C MET A 265 3.61 -14.90 2.36
N HIS A 266 2.45 -14.90 3.02
CA HIS A 266 1.55 -13.75 3.00
C HIS A 266 2.16 -12.50 3.66
N GLN A 267 2.81 -12.63 4.82
CA GLN A 267 3.45 -11.50 5.48
C GLN A 267 4.60 -10.91 4.66
N ARG A 268 5.46 -11.77 4.09
CA ARG A 268 6.52 -11.33 3.17
C ARG A 268 5.96 -10.57 1.98
N PHE A 269 4.85 -11.04 1.42
CA PHE A 269 4.16 -10.36 0.34
C PHE A 269 3.70 -8.96 0.76
N LEU A 270 2.99 -8.83 1.90
CA LEU A 270 2.51 -7.55 2.41
C LEU A 270 3.66 -6.57 2.74
N ASP A 271 4.75 -7.09 3.30
CA ASP A 271 5.94 -6.31 3.66
C ASP A 271 6.73 -5.83 2.42
N GLY A 272 6.52 -6.43 1.26
CA GLY A 272 7.26 -6.06 0.05
C GLY A 272 8.59 -6.79 -0.11
N LYS A 273 8.75 -7.95 0.54
CA LYS A 273 10.02 -8.71 0.58
C LYS A 273 10.12 -9.76 -0.52
N ASP A 274 9.04 -10.00 -1.26
CA ASP A 274 9.00 -10.96 -2.35
C ASP A 274 9.71 -10.40 -3.59
N LYS A 275 10.92 -10.88 -3.86
CA LYS A 275 11.77 -10.36 -4.96
C LYS A 275 11.23 -10.70 -6.34
N ASP A 276 10.42 -11.75 -6.43
CA ASP A 276 9.90 -12.26 -7.69
C ASP A 276 8.58 -11.54 -8.08
N PHE A 277 8.04 -10.68 -7.20
CA PHE A 277 6.86 -9.89 -7.45
C PHE A 277 7.16 -8.44 -7.85
N ASN A 278 6.44 -7.93 -8.86
CA ASN A 278 6.53 -6.52 -9.25
C ASN A 278 5.54 -5.65 -8.46
N TYR A 279 5.93 -5.20 -7.27
CA TYR A 279 5.08 -4.37 -6.40
C TYR A 279 4.60 -3.05 -7.00
N ARG A 280 5.30 -2.49 -8.00
CA ARG A 280 4.86 -1.24 -8.65
C ARG A 280 3.49 -1.36 -9.30
N SER A 281 3.12 -2.55 -9.79
CA SER A 281 1.81 -2.77 -10.40
C SER A 281 0.66 -2.74 -9.40
N VAL A 282 0.95 -2.86 -8.10
CA VAL A 282 -0.04 -2.87 -7.02
C VAL A 282 0.00 -1.54 -6.28
N ASP A 283 1.19 -1.09 -5.86
CA ASP A 283 1.36 0.11 -5.02
C ASP A 283 0.96 1.41 -5.74
N GLU A 284 0.98 1.42 -7.08
CA GLU A 284 0.56 2.57 -7.90
C GLU A 284 -0.83 2.40 -8.53
N ASN A 285 -1.51 1.28 -8.28
CA ASN A 285 -2.78 0.97 -8.92
C ASN A 285 -3.97 1.45 -8.07
N PRO A 286 -4.80 2.38 -8.57
CA PRO A 286 -5.96 2.88 -7.85
C PRO A 286 -7.06 1.83 -7.65
N ASP A 287 -7.11 0.77 -8.44
CA ASP A 287 -8.16 -0.28 -8.32
C ASP A 287 -8.02 -1.09 -7.03
N TYR A 288 -6.83 -1.09 -6.41
CA TYR A 288 -6.59 -1.73 -5.12
C TYR A 288 -6.78 -0.79 -3.92
N ASP A 289 -7.21 0.46 -4.14
CA ASP A 289 -7.54 1.40 -3.07
C ASP A 289 -8.91 1.01 -2.46
N ASN A 290 -8.88 0.04 -1.54
CA ASN A 290 -10.09 -0.49 -0.93
C ASN A 290 -10.63 0.50 0.12
N LEU A 291 -11.53 1.38 -0.32
CA LEU A 291 -12.18 2.38 0.52
C LEU A 291 -12.90 1.78 1.73
N ASP A 292 -13.42 0.54 1.64
CA ASP A 292 -14.09 -0.11 2.77
C ASP A 292 -13.10 -0.42 3.89
N ILE A 293 -11.87 -0.85 3.55
CA ILE A 293 -10.81 -1.07 4.53
C ILE A 293 -10.37 0.26 5.12
N VAL A 294 -10.17 1.30 4.28
CA VAL A 294 -9.76 2.62 4.76
C VAL A 294 -10.81 3.24 5.70
N ASN A 295 -12.09 3.08 5.38
CA ASN A 295 -13.18 3.56 6.22
C ASN A 295 -13.20 2.82 7.55
N ARG A 296 -13.09 1.48 7.54
CA ARG A 296 -13.08 0.71 8.80
C ARG A 296 -11.85 1.01 9.65
N ASP A 297 -10.66 1.10 9.06
CA ASP A 297 -9.45 1.51 9.77
C ASP A 297 -9.61 2.92 10.40
N ALA A 298 -10.33 3.82 9.72
CA ALA A 298 -10.62 5.15 10.24
C ALA A 298 -11.69 5.15 11.33
N GLU A 299 -12.70 4.29 11.23
CA GLU A 299 -13.70 4.05 12.28
C GLU A 299 -13.05 3.43 13.52
N ASP A 300 -12.31 2.34 13.37
CA ASP A 300 -11.59 1.67 14.48
C ASP A 300 -10.67 2.66 15.20
N LYS A 301 -9.91 3.46 14.44
CA LYS A 301 -9.09 4.52 15.02
C LYS A 301 -9.90 5.57 15.80
N TYR A 302 -11.07 5.93 15.31
CA TYR A 302 -11.94 6.90 15.99
C TYR A 302 -12.45 6.34 17.32
N PHE A 303 -12.76 5.05 17.40
CA PHE A 303 -13.15 4.39 18.65
C PHE A 303 -11.97 4.25 19.64
N ASP A 304 -10.78 3.89 19.16
CA ASP A 304 -9.60 3.80 20.01
C ASP A 304 -9.20 5.18 20.59
N ASP A 305 -9.29 6.25 19.80
CA ASP A 305 -8.99 7.62 20.25
C ASP A 305 -10.07 8.15 21.25
N ASP A 306 -11.34 7.72 21.14
CA ASP A 306 -12.43 8.10 22.08
C ASP A 306 -12.34 7.34 23.43
N ASP A 307 -11.91 6.06 23.43
CA ASP A 307 -11.69 5.28 24.66
C ASP A 307 -10.53 5.87 25.50
N ASP A 308 -9.46 6.38 24.85
CA ASP A 308 -8.35 7.05 25.52
C ASP A 308 -8.77 8.41 26.13
N GLU A 309 -9.64 9.19 25.46
CA GLU A 309 -10.16 10.46 25.99
C GLU A 309 -11.09 10.24 27.20
N GLU A 310 -11.91 9.18 27.21
CA GLU A 310 -12.75 8.81 28.37
C GLU A 310 -11.90 8.30 29.54
N GLU A 311 -10.84 7.51 29.32
CA GLU A 311 -9.92 7.08 30.39
C GLU A 311 -9.12 8.25 31.00
N GLU A 312 -8.66 9.22 30.19
CA GLU A 312 -8.00 10.43 30.67
C GLU A 312 -8.94 11.33 31.51
N GLU A 313 -10.20 11.49 31.08
CA GLU A 313 -11.22 12.24 31.85
C GLU A 313 -11.62 11.53 33.16
N GLU A 314 -11.61 10.19 33.20
CA GLU A 314 -11.85 9.41 34.42
C GLU A 314 -10.67 9.46 35.41
N GLU A 315 -9.41 9.45 34.94
CA GLU A 315 -8.23 9.63 35.80
C GLU A 315 -8.12 11.05 36.37
N GLU A 316 -8.43 12.10 35.60
CA GLU A 316 -8.47 13.48 36.10
C GLU A 316 -9.58 13.66 37.16
N ASN A 317 -10.76 13.05 36.98
CA ASN A 317 -11.83 13.08 37.97
C ASN A 317 -11.56 12.24 39.24
N MET A 318 -10.67 11.25 39.18
CA MET A 318 -10.25 10.49 40.37
C MET A 318 -9.14 11.19 41.19
N THR A 319 -8.46 12.16 40.61
CA THR A 319 -7.33 12.86 41.24
C THR A 319 -7.69 14.22 41.85
N GLU A 320 -8.94 14.68 41.70
CA GLU A 320 -9.48 15.92 42.29
C GLU A 320 -10.16 15.77 43.66
#